data_AF-A0AA85BE00-F1
#
_entry.id   AF-A0AA85BE00-F1
#
_cell.length_a   1.000
_cell.length_b   1.000
_cell.length_c   1.000
_cell.angle_alpha   90.00
_cell.angle_beta   90.00
_cell.angle_gamma   90.00
#
_symmetry.space_group_name_H-M   'P 1'
#
loop_
_entity.id
_entity.type
_entity.pdbx_description
1 polymer ?
#
loop_
_entity_poly.entity_id
_entity_poly.type
_entity_poly.pdbx_seq_one_letter_code
_entity_poly.pdbx_strand_id
1 'polypeptide(L)'
;MLFKKCDSKKCPMRTAGDVVKRVLWDEKIPQKCITIGYLDRFKGILEKPFDDFSWEPLDSLDYFTFGVPEHRIQYFKYKDIVVWDKRFRIDRVFGSSRSTKTIRDVIENYEKYCKTFRDIPDVQLSNIFDNVFLKWNTKVAEDTCSSESQTEVSLNETIKQRIKNKPNFFICQRVASPDFIEKALKVQSRICDTQPYYKDCCIDSKLFHLTLSTLRLEGSLQISECMEALKQVETELCRSVPTNQLTIKGVGNFHGRVLYAAVESNETLHFFVDQLNQILHEAGFHTDDQRKFKPHISLMKMNRSVSKKVGTNKIDPNLYGEFLDMEFVVFILDSIYLCAIGRHRDDDGFYHTIGNLHLVNPISK
;
A
#
# COMPACT_ATOMS: atom_id res chain seq x y z
N MET A 1 35.54 -23.20 33.13
CA MET A 1 34.57 -22.33 33.83
C MET A 1 33.56 -21.82 32.81
N LEU A 2 32.35 -22.38 32.80
CA LEU A 2 31.25 -21.94 31.97
C LEU A 2 30.60 -20.71 32.63
N PHE A 3 30.67 -19.56 31.96
CA PHE A 3 29.96 -18.35 32.37
C PHE A 3 28.45 -18.57 32.20
N LYS A 4 27.73 -18.71 33.32
CA LYS A 4 26.27 -18.59 33.37
C LYS A 4 25.88 -17.18 32.93
N LYS A 5 25.29 -17.06 31.75
CA LYS A 5 24.64 -15.82 31.29
C LYS A 5 23.39 -15.62 32.17
N CYS A 6 23.34 -14.50 32.91
CA CYS A 6 22.20 -14.13 33.72
C CYS A 6 21.09 -13.64 32.77
N ASP A 7 19.99 -14.39 32.66
CA ASP A 7 18.80 -13.97 31.90
C ASP A 7 18.18 -12.73 32.57
N SER A 8 18.26 -11.58 31.90
CA SER A 8 17.44 -10.42 32.28
C SER A 8 15.97 -10.77 32.05
N LYS A 9 15.21 -10.93 33.13
CA LYS A 9 13.75 -11.17 33.08
C LYS A 9 13.10 -10.07 32.25
N LYS A 10 12.58 -10.43 31.07
CA LYS A 10 11.79 -9.53 30.20
C LYS A 10 10.57 -9.02 30.98
N CYS A 11 10.28 -7.71 30.92
CA CYS A 11 9.10 -7.14 31.57
C CYS A 11 7.83 -7.92 31.16
N PRO A 12 6.96 -8.27 32.13
CA PRO A 12 5.73 -8.99 31.84
C PRO A 12 4.84 -8.14 30.92
N MET A 13 4.32 -8.75 29.85
CA MET A 13 3.40 -8.10 28.93
C MET A 13 1.99 -8.20 29.51
N ARG A 14 1.19 -7.14 29.35
CA ARG A 14 -0.23 -7.12 29.74
C ARG A 14 -0.99 -8.25 29.05
N THR A 15 -1.92 -8.87 29.75
CA THR A 15 -2.64 -10.06 29.25
C THR A 15 -3.73 -9.68 28.25
N ALA A 16 -4.30 -10.67 27.57
CA ALA A 16 -5.44 -10.44 26.70
C ALA A 16 -6.64 -9.90 27.49
N GLY A 17 -6.85 -10.36 28.73
CA GLY A 17 -7.90 -9.87 29.62
C GLY A 17 -7.69 -8.43 30.07
N ASP A 18 -6.43 -8.00 30.26
CA ASP A 18 -6.13 -6.58 30.49
C ASP A 18 -6.54 -5.73 29.28
N VAL A 19 -6.26 -6.20 28.05
CA VAL A 19 -6.67 -5.51 26.81
C VAL A 19 -8.19 -5.47 26.67
N VAL A 20 -8.90 -6.58 26.96
CA VAL A 20 -10.37 -6.63 26.95
C VAL A 20 -10.94 -5.59 27.90
N LYS A 21 -10.49 -5.57 29.16
CA LYS A 21 -10.90 -4.56 30.14
C LYS A 21 -10.63 -3.16 29.60
N ARG A 22 -9.46 -2.93 29.02
CA ARG A 22 -9.11 -1.63 28.47
C ARG A 22 -10.07 -1.17 27.37
N VAL A 23 -10.50 -2.07 26.49
CA VAL A 23 -11.47 -1.78 25.41
C VAL A 23 -12.89 -1.60 25.97
N LEU A 24 -13.28 -2.35 27.00
CA LEU A 24 -14.59 -2.23 27.65
C LEU A 24 -14.75 -0.91 28.40
N TRP A 25 -13.71 -0.49 29.14
CA TRP A 25 -13.78 0.64 30.08
C TRP A 25 -13.23 1.96 29.53
N ASP A 26 -12.45 1.97 28.44
CA ASP A 26 -12.02 3.22 27.81
C ASP A 26 -12.99 3.64 26.71
N GLU A 27 -13.86 4.59 27.03
CA GLU A 27 -14.81 5.21 26.10
C GLU A 27 -14.15 5.80 24.85
N LYS A 28 -12.85 6.13 24.91
CA LYS A 28 -12.09 6.64 23.75
C LYS A 28 -11.71 5.56 22.75
N ILE A 29 -11.98 4.29 23.03
CA ILE A 29 -11.71 3.17 22.12
C ILE A 29 -13.06 2.67 21.56
N PRO A 30 -13.39 2.97 20.30
CA PRO A 30 -14.61 2.45 19.70
C PRO A 30 -14.56 0.92 19.56
N GLN A 31 -15.39 0.21 20.34
CA GLN A 31 -15.42 -1.27 20.39
C GLN A 31 -15.69 -1.89 19.00
N LYS A 32 -16.64 -1.33 18.25
CA LYS A 32 -16.91 -1.68 16.84
C LYS A 32 -15.73 -1.64 15.88
N CYS A 33 -14.67 -0.89 16.22
CA CYS A 33 -13.45 -0.79 15.42
C CYS A 33 -12.39 -1.82 15.85
N ILE A 34 -12.66 -2.63 16.87
CA ILE A 34 -11.75 -3.65 17.38
C ILE A 34 -12.12 -5.00 16.80
N THR A 35 -11.10 -5.74 16.37
CA THR A 35 -11.24 -7.12 15.87
C THR A 35 -10.30 -8.03 16.67
N ILE A 36 -10.81 -9.19 17.04
CA ILE A 36 -10.09 -10.16 17.86
C ILE A 36 -9.74 -11.39 17.03
N GLY A 37 -8.44 -11.71 16.99
CA GLY A 37 -7.95 -12.99 16.50
C GLY A 37 -7.90 -14.01 17.63
N TYR A 38 -8.73 -15.04 17.58
CA TYR A 38 -8.76 -16.12 18.57
C TYR A 38 -8.56 -17.49 17.94
N LEU A 39 -7.99 -18.41 18.72
CA LEU A 39 -7.74 -19.78 18.31
C LEU A 39 -9.01 -20.62 18.50
N ASP A 40 -9.65 -20.98 17.39
CA ASP A 40 -10.76 -21.94 17.36
C ASP A 40 -10.25 -23.37 17.53
N ARG A 41 -11.10 -24.24 18.08
CA ARG A 41 -10.75 -25.64 18.36
C ARG A 41 -10.45 -26.44 17.09
N PHE A 42 -11.06 -26.09 15.95
CA PHE A 42 -10.98 -26.89 14.73
C PHE A 42 -10.48 -26.10 13.51
N LYS A 43 -10.71 -24.79 13.46
CA LYS A 43 -10.46 -23.94 12.28
C LYS A 43 -9.19 -23.07 12.37
N GLY A 44 -8.41 -23.21 13.44
CA GLY A 44 -7.23 -22.37 13.66
C GLY A 44 -7.63 -20.95 14.08
N ILE A 45 -6.86 -19.94 13.67
CA ILE A 45 -7.13 -18.56 14.10
C ILE A 45 -8.27 -17.96 13.27
N LEU A 46 -9.34 -17.57 13.96
CA LEU A 46 -10.48 -16.85 13.39
C LEU A 46 -10.50 -15.41 13.89
N GLU A 47 -11.06 -14.51 13.08
CA GLU A 47 -11.28 -13.12 13.44
C GLU A 47 -12.77 -12.82 13.57
N LYS A 48 -13.13 -12.14 14.65
CA LYS A 48 -14.48 -11.57 14.84
C LYS A 48 -14.41 -10.15 15.41
N PRO A 49 -15.41 -9.29 15.13
CA PRO A 49 -15.58 -8.00 15.79
C PRO A 49 -15.63 -8.16 17.31
N PHE A 50 -15.16 -7.16 18.04
CA PHE A 50 -15.18 -7.18 19.51
C PHE A 50 -16.59 -7.30 20.08
N ASP A 51 -17.58 -6.70 19.41
CA ASP A 51 -18.98 -6.67 19.82
C ASP A 51 -19.67 -8.04 19.68
N ASP A 52 -19.09 -8.97 18.90
CA ASP A 52 -19.63 -10.33 18.72
C ASP A 52 -19.29 -11.26 19.89
N PHE A 53 -18.47 -10.80 20.84
CA PHE A 53 -18.04 -11.60 21.99
C PHE A 53 -18.79 -11.16 23.26
N SER A 54 -19.22 -12.13 24.04
CA SER A 54 -19.57 -11.87 25.43
C SER A 54 -18.35 -11.98 26.33
N TRP A 55 -18.26 -11.01 27.25
CA TRP A 55 -17.17 -10.84 28.21
C TRP A 55 -17.59 -11.15 29.65
N GLU A 56 -18.83 -11.59 29.83
CA GLU A 56 -19.27 -12.17 31.09
C GLU A 56 -18.56 -13.52 31.33
N PRO A 57 -18.44 -13.96 32.60
CA PRO A 57 -17.92 -15.29 32.90
C PRO A 57 -18.62 -16.35 32.03
N LEU A 58 -17.85 -17.28 31.45
CA LEU A 58 -18.41 -18.29 30.55
C LEU A 58 -19.52 -19.14 31.20
N ASP A 59 -19.51 -19.20 32.53
CA ASP A 59 -20.47 -19.93 33.36
C ASP A 59 -21.84 -19.22 33.47
N SER A 60 -21.95 -17.97 33.00
CA SER A 60 -23.20 -17.18 33.00
C SER A 60 -23.81 -16.97 31.60
N LEU A 61 -23.22 -17.53 30.53
CA LEU A 61 -23.70 -17.33 29.16
C LEU A 61 -24.84 -18.28 28.78
N ASP A 62 -25.81 -17.78 28.02
CA ASP A 62 -26.83 -18.62 27.40
C ASP A 62 -26.27 -19.44 26.22
N TYR A 63 -27.03 -20.44 25.76
CA TYR A 63 -26.57 -21.37 24.72
C TYR A 63 -26.33 -20.72 23.34
N PHE A 64 -26.77 -19.47 23.15
CA PHE A 64 -26.68 -18.74 21.87
C PHE A 64 -25.58 -17.66 21.88
N THR A 65 -24.99 -17.37 23.03
CA THR A 65 -24.01 -16.29 23.17
C THR A 65 -22.57 -16.78 22.97
N PHE A 66 -21.84 -16.09 22.08
CA PHE A 66 -20.49 -16.47 21.70
C PHE A 66 -19.45 -15.93 22.71
N GLY A 67 -19.05 -16.76 23.66
CA GLY A 67 -17.93 -16.48 24.58
C GLY A 67 -16.61 -17.07 24.10
N VAL A 68 -15.50 -16.32 24.21
CA VAL A 68 -14.16 -16.86 23.93
C VAL A 68 -13.25 -16.78 25.15
N PRO A 69 -12.68 -17.93 25.60
CA PRO A 69 -11.73 -17.94 26.70
C PRO A 69 -10.49 -17.07 26.42
N GLU A 70 -10.04 -16.32 27.44
CA GLU A 70 -8.89 -15.41 27.34
C GLU A 70 -7.63 -16.10 26.78
N HIS A 71 -7.35 -17.34 27.19
CA HIS A 71 -6.17 -18.08 26.74
C HIS A 71 -6.16 -18.39 25.24
N ARG A 72 -7.34 -18.36 24.60
CA ARG A 72 -7.49 -18.58 23.15
C ARG A 72 -7.27 -17.32 22.34
N ILE A 73 -7.34 -16.14 22.94
CA ILE A 73 -7.10 -14.88 22.24
C ILE A 73 -5.60 -14.76 21.90
N GLN A 74 -5.31 -14.51 20.63
CA GLN A 74 -3.95 -14.40 20.10
C GLN A 74 -3.54 -12.95 19.85
N TYR A 75 -4.45 -12.12 19.29
CA TYR A 75 -4.17 -10.71 19.01
C TYR A 75 -5.43 -9.85 18.96
N PHE A 76 -5.23 -8.53 19.09
CA PHE A 76 -6.24 -7.49 18.88
C PHE A 76 -5.79 -6.54 17.77
N LYS A 77 -6.75 -6.14 16.94
CA LYS A 77 -6.58 -5.10 15.91
C LYS A 77 -7.50 -3.93 16.19
N TYR A 78 -7.03 -2.72 15.91
CA TYR A 78 -7.87 -1.55 15.70
C TYR A 78 -7.94 -1.30 14.20
N LYS A 79 -9.11 -1.54 13.60
CA LYS A 79 -9.33 -1.59 12.16
C LYS A 79 -8.32 -2.56 11.52
N ASP A 80 -7.41 -2.08 10.69
CA ASP A 80 -6.40 -2.92 10.02
C ASP A 80 -5.06 -3.00 10.77
N ILE A 81 -4.91 -2.30 11.90
CA ILE A 81 -3.63 -2.19 12.62
C ILE A 81 -3.63 -3.13 13.83
N VAL A 82 -2.65 -4.04 13.90
CA VAL A 82 -2.42 -4.86 15.10
C VAL A 82 -1.96 -3.96 16.25
N VAL A 83 -2.73 -3.96 17.34
CA VAL A 83 -2.48 -3.15 18.54
C VAL A 83 -1.93 -3.99 19.70
N TRP A 84 -2.22 -5.29 19.73
CA TRP A 84 -1.66 -6.21 20.71
C TRP A 84 -1.53 -7.61 20.11
N ASP A 85 -0.41 -8.30 20.29
CA ASP A 85 -0.21 -9.69 19.83
C ASP A 85 0.62 -10.50 20.83
N LYS A 86 0.05 -11.62 21.29
CA LYS A 86 0.63 -12.53 22.27
C LYS A 86 1.90 -13.22 21.76
N ARG A 87 1.92 -13.62 20.48
CA ARG A 87 2.98 -14.41 19.85
C ARG A 87 4.20 -13.54 19.55
N PHE A 88 3.95 -12.34 19.01
CA PHE A 88 5.00 -11.38 18.65
C PHE A 88 5.36 -10.40 19.78
N ARG A 89 4.74 -10.55 20.95
CA ARG A 89 4.90 -9.66 22.11
C ARG A 89 4.72 -8.18 21.78
N ILE A 90 3.72 -7.86 20.96
CA ILE A 90 3.37 -6.49 20.60
C ILE A 90 2.39 -5.96 21.65
N ASP A 91 2.70 -4.81 22.24
CA ASP A 91 1.77 -4.10 23.12
C ASP A 91 1.80 -2.61 22.80
N ARG A 92 0.95 -2.21 21.85
CA ARG A 92 0.61 -0.82 21.55
C ARG A 92 -0.66 -0.41 22.28
N VAL A 93 -1.18 -1.20 23.21
CA VAL A 93 -2.37 -0.85 24.00
C VAL A 93 -1.95 -0.07 25.22
N PHE A 94 -0.94 -0.58 25.93
CA PHE A 94 -0.39 0.00 27.14
C PHE A 94 1.03 0.52 26.97
N GLY A 95 1.69 0.24 25.84
CA GLY A 95 3.09 0.60 25.62
C GLY A 95 4.07 -0.18 26.50
N SER A 96 3.67 -1.36 27.00
CA SER A 96 4.48 -2.12 27.97
C SER A 96 5.57 -2.99 27.31
N SER A 97 5.60 -3.09 25.97
CA SER A 97 6.57 -3.92 25.25
C SER A 97 7.32 -3.12 24.19
N ARG A 98 8.61 -2.79 24.45
CA ARG A 98 9.61 -2.12 23.56
C ARG A 98 9.14 -0.89 22.75
N SER A 99 7.91 -0.45 22.91
CA SER A 99 7.21 0.56 22.14
C SER A 99 6.62 1.54 23.14
N THR A 100 7.00 2.81 23.04
CA THR A 100 6.46 3.90 23.86
C THR A 100 5.07 4.37 23.39
N LYS A 101 4.48 3.70 22.39
CA LYS A 101 3.21 4.08 21.76
C LYS A 101 2.04 3.34 22.41
N THR A 102 0.99 4.08 22.72
CA THR A 102 -0.26 3.62 23.33
C THR A 102 -1.39 3.52 22.30
N ILE A 103 -2.52 2.92 22.68
CA ILE A 103 -3.66 2.78 21.76
C ILE A 103 -4.25 4.13 21.41
N ARG A 104 -4.10 5.13 22.29
CA ARG A 104 -4.48 6.50 22.02
C ARG A 104 -3.66 7.10 20.89
N ASP A 105 -2.35 6.87 20.89
CA ASP A 105 -1.48 7.31 19.80
C ASP A 105 -1.87 6.61 18.49
N VAL A 106 -2.24 5.32 18.54
CA VAL A 106 -2.70 4.60 17.35
C VAL A 106 -4.01 5.16 16.83
N ILE A 107 -4.99 5.42 17.71
CA ILE A 107 -6.30 5.98 17.35
C ILE A 107 -6.14 7.41 16.85
N GLU A 108 -5.41 8.28 17.55
CA GLU A 108 -5.18 9.66 17.16
C GLU A 108 -4.45 9.74 15.83
N ASN A 109 -3.42 8.92 15.61
CA ASN A 109 -2.76 8.86 14.31
C ASN A 109 -3.69 8.34 13.22
N TYR A 110 -4.54 7.36 13.52
CA TYR A 110 -5.53 6.84 12.57
C TYR A 110 -6.63 7.87 12.26
N GLU A 111 -7.09 8.62 13.26
CA GLU A 111 -8.12 9.65 13.11
C GLU A 111 -7.58 10.91 12.46
N LYS A 112 -6.35 11.31 12.78
CA LYS A 112 -5.61 12.35 12.07
C LYS A 112 -5.45 11.95 10.62
N TYR A 113 -4.97 10.73 10.35
CA TYR A 113 -4.97 10.15 9.01
C TYR A 113 -6.35 10.24 8.36
N CYS A 114 -7.45 9.87 9.03
CA CYS A 114 -8.80 9.91 8.47
C CYS A 114 -9.45 11.30 8.36
N LYS A 115 -9.02 12.30 9.16
CA LYS A 115 -9.48 13.69 9.08
C LYS A 115 -8.76 14.40 7.94
N THR A 116 -7.44 14.27 7.88
CA THR A 116 -6.62 14.68 6.73
C THR A 116 -7.11 14.01 5.44
N PHE A 117 -7.72 12.82 5.51
CA PHE A 117 -8.27 12.12 4.35
C PHE A 117 -9.73 12.47 4.02
N ARG A 118 -10.50 13.06 4.94
CA ARG A 118 -11.89 13.53 4.76
C ARG A 118 -12.00 15.01 4.36
N ASP A 119 -11.04 15.84 4.75
CA ASP A 119 -10.97 17.26 4.38
C ASP A 119 -10.37 17.49 2.97
N ILE A 120 -10.15 16.39 2.22
CA ILE A 120 -9.66 16.41 0.83
C ILE A 120 -10.83 15.98 -0.08
N PRO A 121 -11.22 16.79 -1.08
CA PRO A 121 -12.23 16.41 -2.06
C PRO A 121 -12.02 15.00 -2.65
N ASP A 122 -13.14 14.29 -2.78
CA ASP A 122 -13.40 12.84 -2.91
C ASP A 122 -12.68 12.02 -4.03
N VAL A 123 -11.63 12.53 -4.66
CA VAL A 123 -11.23 12.08 -5.99
C VAL A 123 -10.45 10.76 -6.03
N GLN A 124 -9.82 10.32 -4.93
CA GLN A 124 -8.92 9.14 -4.97
C GLN A 124 -9.21 8.01 -3.96
N LEU A 125 -10.28 8.12 -3.18
CA LEU A 125 -10.66 7.11 -2.18
C LEU A 125 -11.61 6.05 -2.75
N SER A 126 -12.44 6.48 -3.69
CA SER A 126 -13.44 5.67 -4.38
C SER A 126 -12.82 4.42 -5.02
N ASN A 127 -11.74 4.52 -5.78
CA ASN A 127 -11.20 3.35 -6.49
C ASN A 127 -10.59 2.24 -5.58
N ILE A 128 -10.30 2.52 -4.31
CA ILE A 128 -9.75 1.52 -3.37
C ILE A 128 -10.87 0.85 -2.57
N PHE A 129 -11.89 1.60 -2.11
CA PHE A 129 -13.04 1.05 -1.39
C PHE A 129 -14.11 0.44 -2.34
N ASP A 130 -14.25 0.97 -3.56
CA ASP A 130 -15.33 0.55 -4.47
C ASP A 130 -15.08 -0.79 -5.15
N ASN A 131 -13.84 -1.26 -5.31
CA ASN A 131 -13.61 -2.62 -5.81
C ASN A 131 -13.98 -3.71 -4.77
N VAL A 132 -14.13 -3.33 -3.49
CA VAL A 132 -14.60 -4.21 -2.41
C VAL A 132 -16.12 -4.07 -2.25
N PHE A 133 -16.69 -2.88 -2.44
CA PHE A 133 -18.13 -2.64 -2.34
C PHE A 133 -18.95 -2.99 -3.61
N LEU A 134 -18.36 -3.02 -4.82
CA LEU A 134 -19.11 -3.27 -6.08
C LEU A 134 -19.54 -4.72 -6.33
N LYS A 135 -19.35 -5.65 -5.39
CA LYS A 135 -19.95 -7.00 -5.47
C LYS A 135 -21.17 -7.22 -4.59
N TRP A 136 -21.67 -6.19 -3.92
CA TRP A 136 -23.01 -6.25 -3.32
C TRP A 136 -23.98 -5.47 -4.21
N ASN A 137 -24.43 -6.09 -5.30
CA ASN A 137 -25.66 -5.63 -5.95
C ASN A 137 -26.79 -6.53 -5.51
N THR A 138 -27.59 -5.98 -4.59
CA THR A 138 -28.99 -6.31 -4.40
C THR A 138 -29.69 -6.22 -5.76
N LYS A 139 -29.84 -7.36 -6.44
CA LYS A 139 -30.96 -7.54 -7.35
C LYS A 139 -32.10 -8.10 -6.52
N VAL A 140 -33.03 -7.24 -6.15
CA VAL A 140 -34.40 -7.68 -5.91
C VAL A 140 -34.90 -8.13 -7.27
N ALA A 141 -34.95 -9.44 -7.46
CA ALA A 141 -35.85 -10.08 -8.41
C ALA A 141 -36.63 -11.09 -7.57
N GLU A 142 -37.93 -10.86 -7.49
CA GLU A 142 -38.91 -11.65 -6.77
C GLU A 142 -38.90 -13.12 -7.23
N ASP A 143 -39.08 -13.98 -6.23
CA ASP A 143 -39.68 -15.33 -6.26
C ASP A 143 -39.18 -16.37 -7.28
N THR A 144 -38.41 -17.35 -6.80
CA THR A 144 -38.92 -18.70 -6.43
C THR A 144 -37.76 -19.68 -6.19
N CYS A 145 -37.67 -20.19 -4.95
CA CYS A 145 -37.14 -21.48 -4.48
C CYS A 145 -36.02 -22.23 -5.27
N SER A 146 -34.80 -22.32 -4.70
CA SER A 146 -34.09 -23.58 -4.32
C SER A 146 -32.55 -23.42 -4.26
N SER A 147 -31.99 -23.66 -3.06
CA SER A 147 -30.64 -24.22 -2.74
C SER A 147 -29.36 -23.70 -3.44
N GLU A 148 -28.56 -22.87 -2.73
CA GLU A 148 -27.12 -22.68 -2.97
C GLU A 148 -26.36 -22.40 -1.66
N SER A 149 -25.48 -23.32 -1.21
CA SER A 149 -24.67 -23.17 0.02
C SER A 149 -23.19 -23.52 -0.16
N GLN A 150 -22.59 -23.19 -1.33
CA GLN A 150 -21.16 -23.46 -1.59
C GLN A 150 -20.38 -22.30 -2.26
N THR A 151 -20.99 -21.16 -2.58
CA THR A 151 -20.37 -20.13 -3.46
C THR A 151 -19.80 -18.90 -2.73
N GLU A 152 -20.27 -18.56 -1.52
CA GLU A 152 -19.90 -17.28 -0.85
C GLU A 152 -18.57 -17.30 -0.07
N VAL A 153 -18.14 -18.46 0.44
CA VAL A 153 -16.92 -18.56 1.28
C VAL A 153 -15.63 -18.34 0.47
N SER A 154 -15.59 -18.84 -0.77
CA SER A 154 -14.41 -18.79 -1.66
C SER A 154 -14.07 -17.39 -2.19
N LEU A 155 -15.08 -16.55 -2.44
CA LEU A 155 -14.89 -15.18 -2.95
C LEU A 155 -14.24 -14.25 -1.90
N ASN A 156 -14.62 -14.40 -0.64
CA ASN A 156 -14.16 -13.53 0.45
C ASN A 156 -12.69 -13.78 0.81
N GLU A 157 -12.23 -15.03 0.76
CA GLU A 157 -10.81 -15.35 0.92
C GLU A 157 -9.98 -14.79 -0.23
N THR A 158 -10.45 -14.94 -1.48
CA THR A 158 -9.76 -14.41 -2.67
C THR A 158 -9.59 -12.88 -2.62
N ILE A 159 -10.59 -12.14 -2.13
CA ILE A 159 -10.53 -10.68 -1.96
C ILE A 159 -9.58 -10.30 -0.83
N LYS A 160 -9.63 -10.99 0.31
CA LYS A 160 -8.69 -10.80 1.42
C LYS A 160 -7.25 -11.07 0.99
N GLN A 161 -7.01 -12.11 0.19
CA GLN A 161 -5.70 -12.44 -0.38
C GLN A 161 -5.22 -11.33 -1.34
N ARG A 162 -6.10 -10.82 -2.21
CA ARG A 162 -5.76 -9.73 -3.14
C ARG A 162 -5.40 -8.42 -2.42
N ILE A 163 -6.07 -8.09 -1.32
CA ILE A 163 -5.74 -6.92 -0.49
C ILE A 163 -4.44 -7.18 0.29
N LYS A 164 -4.22 -8.41 0.76
CA LYS A 164 -2.99 -8.84 1.43
C LYS A 164 -1.78 -8.93 0.51
N ASN A 165 -1.98 -9.02 -0.80
CA ASN A 165 -0.88 -9.11 -1.77
C ASN A 165 -0.64 -7.80 -2.52
N LYS A 166 -1.45 -6.75 -2.26
CA LYS A 166 -1.29 -5.47 -2.95
C LYS A 166 -0.01 -4.76 -2.48
N PRO A 167 0.81 -4.21 -3.40
CA PRO A 167 1.94 -3.37 -3.05
C PRO A 167 1.51 -2.13 -2.23
N ASN A 168 2.33 -1.78 -1.25
CA ASN A 168 2.21 -0.54 -0.46
C ASN A 168 3.47 0.33 -0.51
N PHE A 169 4.54 -0.16 -1.15
CA PHE A 169 5.76 0.59 -1.46
C PHE A 169 6.14 0.40 -2.93
N PHE A 170 6.97 1.32 -3.40
CA PHE A 170 7.58 1.21 -4.72
C PHE A 170 8.98 1.82 -4.71
N ILE A 171 9.85 1.29 -5.55
CA ILE A 171 11.17 1.83 -5.84
C ILE A 171 11.07 2.58 -7.17
N CYS A 172 11.59 3.80 -7.21
CA CYS A 172 11.53 4.65 -8.40
C CYS A 172 12.74 5.55 -8.58
N GLN A 173 12.92 6.06 -9.80
CA GLN A 173 13.70 7.25 -10.08
C GLN A 173 12.75 8.44 -10.20
N ARG A 174 13.05 9.53 -9.48
CA ARG A 174 12.31 10.78 -9.63
C ARG A 174 12.64 11.45 -10.97
N VAL A 175 11.65 12.03 -11.63
CA VAL A 175 11.82 12.77 -12.89
C VAL A 175 11.43 14.22 -12.66
N ALA A 176 12.43 15.06 -12.39
CA ALA A 176 12.25 16.47 -12.03
C ALA A 176 12.91 17.46 -13.02
N SER A 177 13.30 16.98 -14.21
CA SER A 177 13.86 17.85 -15.25
C SER A 177 12.85 18.95 -15.65
N PRO A 178 13.22 20.24 -15.62
CA PRO A 178 12.34 21.33 -16.04
C PRO A 178 11.78 21.12 -17.46
N ASP A 179 12.62 20.70 -18.39
CA ASP A 179 12.23 20.44 -19.79
C ASP A 179 11.20 19.31 -19.89
N PHE A 180 11.36 18.26 -19.08
CA PHE A 180 10.38 17.18 -19.02
C PHE A 180 9.06 17.68 -18.44
N ILE A 181 9.11 18.42 -17.33
CA ILE A 181 7.93 18.95 -16.65
C ILE A 181 7.14 19.86 -17.60
N GLU A 182 7.81 20.77 -18.30
CA GLU A 182 7.16 21.67 -19.26
C GLU A 182 6.38 20.88 -20.33
N LYS A 183 7.03 19.89 -20.95
CA LYS A 183 6.39 19.07 -22.00
C LYS A 183 5.29 18.17 -21.45
N ALA A 184 5.47 17.59 -20.27
CA ALA A 184 4.45 16.80 -19.59
C ALA A 184 3.21 17.63 -19.24
N LEU A 185 3.41 18.86 -18.74
CA LEU A 185 2.33 19.80 -18.47
C LEU A 185 1.65 20.26 -19.76
N LYS A 186 2.39 20.44 -20.87
CA LYS A 186 1.80 20.74 -22.18
C LYS A 186 0.80 19.65 -22.63
N VAL A 187 1.14 18.38 -22.44
CA VAL A 187 0.21 17.26 -22.72
C VAL A 187 -1.04 17.34 -21.85
N GLN A 188 -0.87 17.54 -20.54
CA GLN A 188 -2.00 17.67 -19.60
C GLN A 188 -2.90 18.86 -19.95
N SER A 189 -2.31 20.03 -20.20
CA SER A 189 -3.03 21.27 -20.55
C SER A 189 -3.83 21.09 -21.83
N ARG A 190 -3.24 20.54 -22.90
CA ARG A 190 -3.95 20.29 -24.17
C ARG A 190 -5.24 19.48 -23.98
N ILE A 191 -5.19 18.47 -23.13
CA ILE A 191 -6.34 17.61 -22.80
C ILE A 191 -7.36 18.39 -21.95
N CYS A 192 -6.90 19.09 -20.92
CA CYS A 192 -7.76 19.88 -20.03
C CYS A 192 -8.41 21.09 -20.71
N ASP A 193 -7.73 21.74 -21.64
CA ASP A 193 -8.26 22.87 -22.41
C ASP A 193 -9.41 22.41 -23.31
N THR A 194 -9.35 21.17 -23.81
CA THR A 194 -10.45 20.57 -24.57
C THR A 194 -11.56 20.05 -23.66
N GLN A 195 -11.18 19.44 -22.53
CA GLN A 195 -12.07 18.75 -21.61
C GLN A 195 -11.68 19.04 -20.14
N PRO A 196 -12.17 20.15 -19.56
CA PRO A 196 -11.69 20.66 -18.26
C PRO A 196 -11.88 19.72 -17.07
N TYR A 197 -12.84 18.78 -17.15
CA TYR A 197 -13.07 17.80 -16.09
C TYR A 197 -11.91 16.81 -15.91
N TYR A 198 -10.99 16.69 -16.86
CA TYR A 198 -9.81 15.83 -16.71
C TYR A 198 -8.72 16.43 -15.81
N LYS A 199 -8.86 17.67 -15.34
CA LYS A 199 -7.91 18.29 -14.41
C LYS A 199 -7.69 17.44 -13.15
N ASP A 200 -8.76 16.82 -12.65
CA ASP A 200 -8.73 15.91 -11.49
C ASP A 200 -8.06 14.55 -11.79
N CYS A 201 -7.77 14.26 -13.05
CA CYS A 201 -7.03 13.08 -13.49
C CYS A 201 -5.53 13.36 -13.68
N CYS A 202 -5.09 14.61 -13.69
CA CYS A 202 -3.68 14.97 -13.86
C CYS A 202 -2.85 14.54 -12.65
N ILE A 203 -1.68 13.95 -12.93
CA ILE A 203 -0.66 13.71 -11.91
C ILE A 203 0.11 15.02 -11.71
N ASP A 204 0.24 15.46 -10.46
CA ASP A 204 1.04 16.64 -10.11
C ASP A 204 2.48 16.48 -10.60
N SER A 205 3.07 17.54 -11.17
CA SER A 205 4.41 17.49 -11.75
C SER A 205 5.48 17.11 -10.73
N LYS A 206 5.27 17.40 -9.45
CA LYS A 206 6.17 16.99 -8.36
C LYS A 206 6.22 15.48 -8.20
N LEU A 207 5.18 14.75 -8.63
CA LEU A 207 5.04 13.30 -8.49
C LEU A 207 5.52 12.52 -9.71
N PHE A 208 6.07 13.16 -10.74
CA PHE A 208 6.60 12.43 -11.89
C PHE A 208 7.79 11.54 -11.48
N HIS A 209 7.66 10.26 -11.80
CA HIS A 209 8.64 9.23 -11.48
C HIS A 209 8.57 8.08 -12.47
N LEU A 210 9.70 7.40 -12.65
CA LEU A 210 9.80 6.10 -13.29
C LEU A 210 9.73 5.03 -12.20
N THR A 211 8.63 4.27 -12.12
CA THR A 211 8.54 3.11 -11.22
C THR A 211 9.44 2.00 -11.73
N LEU A 212 10.29 1.44 -10.85
CA LEU A 212 11.25 0.38 -11.18
C LEU A 212 10.83 -0.96 -10.56
N SER A 213 10.32 -0.94 -9.34
CA SER A 213 9.75 -2.11 -8.67
C SER A 213 8.62 -1.71 -7.73
N THR A 214 7.68 -2.61 -7.47
CA THR A 214 6.64 -2.43 -6.45
C THR A 214 6.63 -3.62 -5.53
N LEU A 215 6.51 -3.37 -4.23
CA LEU A 215 6.64 -4.38 -3.20
C LEU A 215 5.69 -4.12 -2.03
N ARG A 216 5.54 -5.14 -1.18
CA ARG A 216 4.78 -5.04 0.06
C ARG A 216 5.71 -5.14 1.27
N LEU A 217 5.64 -4.16 2.17
CA LEU A 217 6.39 -4.14 3.43
C LEU A 217 5.42 -4.02 4.61
N GLU A 218 5.56 -4.92 5.58
CA GLU A 218 4.72 -5.07 6.77
C GLU A 218 5.42 -4.46 8.00
N GLY A 219 5.17 -3.17 8.22
CA GLY A 219 5.64 -2.45 9.41
C GLY A 219 7.10 -2.02 9.33
N SER A 220 7.58 -1.40 10.41
CA SER A 220 8.88 -0.71 10.44
C SER A 220 10.09 -1.64 10.33
N LEU A 221 9.97 -2.90 10.74
CA LEU A 221 11.08 -3.87 10.66
C LEU A 221 11.39 -4.20 9.19
N GLN A 222 10.40 -4.61 8.42
CA GLN A 222 10.58 -4.91 6.99
C GLN A 222 11.02 -3.69 6.17
N ILE A 223 10.57 -2.49 6.55
CA ILE A 223 11.06 -1.24 5.95
C ILE A 223 12.56 -1.07 6.18
N SER A 224 13.02 -1.29 7.42
CA SER A 224 14.45 -1.23 7.76
C SER A 224 15.26 -2.30 7.05
N GLU A 225 14.80 -3.55 7.06
CA GLU A 225 15.45 -4.68 6.39
C GLU A 225 15.54 -4.47 4.88
N CYS A 226 14.50 -3.91 4.25
CA CYS A 226 14.51 -3.60 2.82
C CYS A 226 15.54 -2.53 2.48
N MET A 227 15.62 -1.45 3.28
CA MET A 227 16.63 -0.42 3.07
C MET A 227 18.05 -0.94 3.33
N GLU A 228 18.22 -1.84 4.30
CA GLU A 228 19.51 -2.47 4.58
C GLU A 228 19.95 -3.40 3.44
N ALA A 229 19.05 -4.23 2.91
CA ALA A 229 19.33 -5.08 1.76
C ALA A 229 19.79 -4.28 0.54
N LEU A 230 19.08 -3.19 0.22
CA LEU A 230 19.45 -2.29 -0.89
C LEU A 230 20.83 -1.63 -0.67
N LYS A 231 21.17 -1.27 0.56
CA LYS A 231 22.49 -0.69 0.90
C LYS A 231 23.63 -1.70 0.81
N GLN A 232 23.40 -2.93 1.27
CA GLN A 232 24.43 -3.98 1.25
C GLN A 232 24.90 -4.31 -0.18
N VAL A 233 24.00 -4.21 -1.14
CA VAL A 233 24.24 -4.50 -2.57
C VAL A 233 24.42 -3.23 -3.42
N GLU A 234 24.56 -2.05 -2.81
CA GLU A 234 24.67 -0.77 -3.52
C GLU A 234 25.78 -0.79 -4.59
N THR A 235 26.94 -1.39 -4.28
CA THR A 235 28.04 -1.48 -5.24
C THR A 235 27.71 -2.38 -6.44
N GLU A 236 26.94 -3.45 -6.23
CA GLU A 236 26.48 -4.32 -7.33
C GLU A 236 25.42 -3.61 -8.18
N LEU A 237 24.44 -2.97 -7.54
CA LEU A 237 23.43 -2.17 -8.22
C LEU A 237 24.09 -1.09 -9.08
N CYS A 238 25.06 -0.34 -8.55
CA CYS A 238 25.83 0.68 -9.28
C CYS A 238 26.52 0.14 -10.54
N ARG A 239 26.98 -1.12 -10.56
CA ARG A 239 27.59 -1.74 -11.75
C ARG A 239 26.58 -2.10 -12.84
N SER A 240 25.32 -2.31 -12.45
CA SER A 240 24.23 -2.69 -13.37
C SER A 240 23.45 -1.48 -13.91
N VAL A 241 23.73 -0.26 -13.42
CA VAL A 241 23.06 0.97 -13.85
C VAL A 241 23.20 1.14 -15.36
N PRO A 242 22.14 1.56 -16.08
CA PRO A 242 22.24 1.89 -17.48
C PRO A 242 23.36 2.89 -17.77
N THR A 243 24.35 2.46 -18.55
CA THR A 243 25.48 3.28 -18.98
C THR A 243 25.08 4.33 -20.02
N ASN A 244 24.06 4.03 -20.81
CA ASN A 244 23.50 4.94 -21.81
C ASN A 244 22.38 5.77 -21.20
N GLN A 245 22.17 6.95 -21.77
CA GLN A 245 21.03 7.77 -21.40
C GLN A 245 19.70 7.10 -21.84
N LEU A 246 18.65 7.32 -21.07
CA LEU A 246 17.30 6.83 -21.32
C LEU A 246 16.49 7.90 -22.06
N THR A 247 15.91 7.54 -23.19
CA THR A 247 15.07 8.43 -23.99
C THR A 247 13.62 8.35 -23.53
N ILE A 248 12.98 9.50 -23.30
CA ILE A 248 11.54 9.62 -23.10
C ILE A 248 10.93 10.20 -24.37
N LYS A 249 10.12 9.40 -25.06
CA LYS A 249 9.52 9.76 -26.35
C LYS A 249 8.12 9.19 -26.48
N GLY A 250 7.21 10.03 -26.95
CA GLY A 250 5.83 9.68 -27.21
C GLY A 250 5.00 9.50 -25.96
N VAL A 251 3.69 9.40 -26.17
CA VAL A 251 2.72 9.04 -25.13
C VAL A 251 2.13 7.67 -25.41
N GLY A 252 1.80 6.95 -24.34
CA GLY A 252 1.11 5.68 -24.41
C GLY A 252 0.04 5.56 -23.33
N ASN A 253 -0.71 4.47 -23.36
CA ASN A 253 -1.72 4.23 -22.35
C ASN A 253 -1.74 2.79 -21.82
N PHE A 254 -2.18 2.64 -20.58
CA PHE A 254 -2.57 1.34 -20.03
C PHE A 254 -4.09 1.22 -20.02
N HIS A 255 -4.62 0.41 -20.95
CA HIS A 255 -6.05 0.11 -21.09
C HIS A 255 -6.94 1.36 -21.23
N GLY A 256 -6.37 2.47 -21.72
CA GLY A 256 -7.01 3.79 -21.80
C GLY A 256 -7.18 4.52 -20.47
N ARG A 257 -6.80 3.94 -19.33
CA ARG A 257 -7.07 4.50 -17.98
C ARG A 257 -5.92 5.31 -17.42
N VAL A 258 -4.70 5.03 -17.87
CA VAL A 258 -3.49 5.76 -17.48
C VAL A 258 -2.86 6.23 -18.77
N LEU A 259 -2.63 7.54 -18.88
CA LEU A 259 -1.81 8.15 -19.93
C LEU A 259 -0.41 8.38 -19.35
N TYR A 260 0.62 7.99 -20.09
CA TYR A 260 2.01 8.09 -19.64
C TYR A 260 2.92 8.59 -20.76
N ALA A 261 4.03 9.23 -20.40
CA ALA A 261 5.17 9.43 -21.29
C ALA A 261 5.98 8.12 -21.34
N ALA A 262 6.29 7.64 -22.54
CA ALA A 262 6.96 6.35 -22.72
C ALA A 262 8.48 6.52 -22.61
N VAL A 263 9.12 5.62 -21.88
CA VAL A 263 10.57 5.45 -21.92
C VAL A 263 10.86 4.41 -22.99
N GLU A 264 11.78 4.70 -23.91
CA GLU A 264 12.15 3.77 -24.97
C GLU A 264 12.72 2.46 -24.39
N SER A 265 12.51 1.36 -25.12
CA SER A 265 13.01 0.05 -24.70
C SER A 265 14.53 0.08 -24.60
N ASN A 266 15.05 -0.26 -23.43
CA ASN A 266 16.47 -0.21 -23.14
C ASN A 266 16.88 -1.46 -22.37
N GLU A 267 17.72 -2.29 -22.98
CA GLU A 267 18.12 -3.60 -22.43
C GLU A 267 18.87 -3.47 -21.10
N THR A 268 19.70 -2.44 -20.93
CA THR A 268 20.44 -2.24 -19.68
C THR A 268 19.52 -1.77 -18.54
N LEU A 269 18.45 -1.02 -18.84
CA LEU A 269 17.40 -0.70 -17.88
C LEU A 269 16.60 -1.94 -17.46
N HIS A 270 16.25 -2.80 -18.42
CA HIS A 270 15.59 -4.07 -18.11
C HIS A 270 16.47 -4.94 -17.21
N PHE A 271 17.75 -5.11 -17.57
CA PHE A 271 18.71 -5.84 -16.77
C PHE A 271 18.85 -5.25 -15.35
N PHE A 272 18.96 -3.93 -15.21
CA PHE A 272 19.00 -3.26 -13.91
C PHE A 272 17.78 -3.58 -13.04
N VAL A 273 16.58 -3.52 -13.62
CA VAL A 273 15.33 -3.81 -12.90
C VAL A 273 15.24 -5.28 -12.51
N ASP A 274 15.68 -6.19 -13.36
CA ASP A 274 15.72 -7.63 -13.05
C ASP A 274 16.69 -7.91 -11.90
N GLN A 275 17.89 -7.31 -11.91
CA GLN A 275 18.84 -7.40 -10.79
C GLN A 275 18.25 -6.81 -9.50
N LEU A 276 17.60 -5.65 -9.56
CA LEU A 276 16.93 -5.04 -8.42
C LEU A 276 15.87 -5.96 -7.82
N ASN A 277 15.04 -6.59 -8.65
CA ASN A 277 14.01 -7.52 -8.18
C ASN A 277 14.64 -8.80 -7.59
N GLN A 278 15.69 -9.34 -8.21
CA GLN A 278 16.42 -10.51 -7.71
C GLN A 278 16.99 -10.27 -6.30
N ILE A 279 17.63 -9.12 -6.09
CA ILE A 279 18.13 -8.68 -4.78
C ILE A 279 17.00 -8.64 -3.73
N LEU A 280 15.85 -8.08 -4.09
CA LEU A 280 14.69 -7.99 -3.19
C LEU A 280 14.16 -9.39 -2.83
N HIS A 281 14.09 -10.30 -3.80
CA HIS A 281 13.66 -11.69 -3.58
C HIS A 281 14.63 -12.46 -2.69
N GLU A 282 15.94 -12.32 -2.91
CA GLU A 282 16.97 -12.94 -2.07
C GLU A 282 16.93 -12.44 -0.63
N ALA A 283 16.57 -11.17 -0.42
CA ALA A 283 16.32 -10.60 0.90
C ALA A 283 14.94 -10.97 1.50
N GLY A 284 14.13 -11.76 0.79
CA GLY A 284 12.84 -12.27 1.27
C GLY A 284 11.63 -11.36 1.01
N PHE A 285 11.79 -10.31 0.19
CA PHE A 285 10.69 -9.42 -0.20
C PHE A 285 9.98 -9.93 -1.45
N HIS A 286 8.67 -9.68 -1.52
CA HIS A 286 7.87 -10.02 -2.68
C HIS A 286 7.64 -8.78 -3.53
N THR A 287 7.94 -8.88 -4.83
CA THR A 287 7.71 -7.84 -5.84
C THR A 287 6.57 -8.24 -6.79
N ASP A 288 6.00 -7.28 -7.53
CA ASP A 288 4.99 -7.52 -8.60
C ASP A 288 5.67 -7.63 -9.98
N ASP A 289 6.71 -8.45 -10.08
CA ASP A 289 7.54 -8.66 -11.28
C ASP A 289 6.97 -9.72 -12.24
N GLN A 290 5.85 -10.36 -11.89
CA GLN A 290 5.16 -11.30 -12.78
C GLN A 290 4.66 -10.65 -14.09
N ARG A 291 4.51 -9.32 -14.08
CA ARG A 291 4.16 -8.55 -15.26
C ARG A 291 5.43 -8.08 -15.96
N LYS A 292 5.46 -8.20 -17.28
CA LYS A 292 6.55 -7.63 -18.08
C LYS A 292 6.74 -6.15 -17.73
N PHE A 293 7.93 -5.80 -17.26
CA PHE A 293 8.31 -4.42 -16.98
C PHE A 293 8.13 -3.57 -18.24
N LYS A 294 7.45 -2.43 -18.11
CA LYS A 294 7.27 -1.46 -19.19
C LYS A 294 7.60 -0.08 -18.62
N PRO A 295 8.77 0.49 -18.90
CA PRO A 295 9.19 1.74 -18.29
C PRO A 295 8.33 2.91 -18.79
N HIS A 296 7.79 3.70 -17.86
CA HIS A 296 6.84 4.76 -18.15
C HIS A 296 6.78 5.80 -17.03
N ILE A 297 6.35 7.01 -17.35
CA ILE A 297 6.09 8.08 -16.38
C ILE A 297 4.62 8.49 -16.51
N SER A 298 3.84 8.22 -15.46
CA SER A 298 2.39 8.49 -15.49
C SER A 298 2.11 10.00 -15.50
N LEU A 299 1.37 10.45 -16.51
CA LEU A 299 0.96 11.85 -16.66
C LEU A 299 -0.47 12.07 -16.19
N MET A 300 -1.38 11.14 -16.49
CA MET A 300 -2.78 11.23 -16.08
C MET A 300 -3.32 9.85 -15.72
N LYS A 301 -4.22 9.80 -14.75
CA LYS A 301 -4.90 8.58 -14.32
C LYS A 301 -6.38 8.83 -14.10
N MET A 302 -7.21 8.10 -14.84
CA MET A 302 -8.65 8.15 -14.71
C MET A 302 -9.07 7.82 -13.27
N ASN A 303 -9.86 8.72 -12.69
CA ASN A 303 -10.49 8.53 -11.40
C ASN A 303 -11.99 8.25 -11.56
N ARG A 304 -12.65 7.73 -10.52
CA ARG A 304 -14.05 7.32 -10.58
C ARG A 304 -15.00 8.50 -10.78
N SER A 305 -14.72 9.63 -10.15
CA SER A 305 -15.55 10.84 -10.22
C SER A 305 -15.67 11.30 -11.68
N VAL A 306 -14.52 11.46 -12.34
CA VAL A 306 -14.45 11.84 -13.75
C VAL A 306 -15.02 10.73 -14.63
N SER A 307 -14.71 9.46 -14.35
CA SER A 307 -15.26 8.34 -15.15
C SER A 307 -16.79 8.31 -15.16
N LYS A 308 -17.42 8.57 -14.00
CA LYS A 308 -18.88 8.67 -13.88
C LYS A 308 -19.42 9.89 -14.65
N LYS A 309 -18.75 11.04 -14.53
CA LYS A 309 -19.14 12.29 -15.19
C LYS A 309 -19.12 12.19 -16.71
N VAL A 310 -18.13 11.50 -17.27
CA VAL A 310 -17.94 11.38 -18.73
C VAL A 310 -18.62 10.13 -19.30
N GLY A 311 -19.09 9.20 -18.45
CA GLY A 311 -19.70 7.95 -18.89
C GLY A 311 -18.71 6.93 -19.47
N THR A 312 -17.41 7.15 -19.31
CA THR A 312 -16.33 6.26 -19.77
C THR A 312 -15.19 6.23 -18.77
N ASN A 313 -14.50 5.09 -18.67
CA ASN A 313 -13.30 4.95 -17.85
C ASN A 313 -12.00 5.10 -18.67
N LYS A 314 -12.08 5.57 -19.91
CA LYS A 314 -10.95 5.76 -20.82
C LYS A 314 -10.79 7.23 -21.21
N ILE A 315 -9.55 7.65 -21.39
CA ILE A 315 -9.20 8.93 -22.03
C ILE A 315 -9.25 8.71 -23.54
N ASP A 316 -9.99 9.55 -24.25
CA ASP A 316 -10.09 9.50 -25.71
C ASP A 316 -8.71 9.72 -26.37
N PRO A 317 -8.19 8.77 -27.17
CA PRO A 317 -6.94 8.92 -27.91
C PRO A 317 -6.83 10.18 -28.77
N ASN A 318 -7.94 10.70 -29.28
CA ASN A 318 -7.92 11.92 -30.10
C ASN A 318 -7.42 13.15 -29.32
N LEU A 319 -7.51 13.14 -27.98
CA LEU A 319 -7.07 14.26 -27.14
C LEU A 319 -5.56 14.35 -26.99
N TYR A 320 -4.83 13.27 -27.29
CA TYR A 320 -3.38 13.20 -27.13
C TYR A 320 -2.66 12.64 -28.37
N GLY A 321 -3.37 12.48 -29.49
CA GLY A 321 -2.82 11.93 -30.73
C GLY A 321 -1.65 12.75 -31.29
N GLU A 322 -1.63 14.06 -31.10
CA GLU A 322 -0.53 14.95 -31.51
C GLU A 322 0.79 14.70 -30.75
N PHE A 323 0.75 13.96 -29.65
CA PHE A 323 1.90 13.69 -28.79
C PHE A 323 2.50 12.29 -28.94
N LEU A 324 2.00 11.48 -29.89
CA LEU A 324 2.45 10.09 -30.07
C LEU A 324 3.95 9.98 -30.38
N ASP A 325 4.52 10.96 -31.08
CA ASP A 325 5.94 11.02 -31.45
C ASP A 325 6.71 12.15 -30.75
N MET A 326 6.10 12.82 -29.76
CA MET A 326 6.72 13.94 -29.05
C MET A 326 8.00 13.51 -28.33
N GLU A 327 9.11 14.19 -28.60
CA GLU A 327 10.34 14.00 -27.85
C GLU A 327 10.28 14.79 -26.54
N PHE A 328 10.30 14.09 -25.39
CA PHE A 328 10.27 14.72 -24.09
C PHE A 328 11.69 15.15 -23.69
N VAL A 329 12.49 14.21 -23.19
CA VAL A 329 13.88 14.46 -22.78
C VAL A 329 14.66 13.17 -22.85
N VAL A 330 15.97 13.31 -22.72
CA VAL A 330 16.88 12.21 -22.41
C VAL A 330 17.38 12.40 -20.97
N PHE A 331 17.44 11.33 -20.18
CA PHE A 331 17.85 11.40 -18.77
C PHE A 331 18.70 10.20 -18.36
N ILE A 332 19.43 10.31 -17.25
CA ILE A 332 20.21 9.21 -16.67
C ILE A 332 19.52 8.67 -15.43
N LEU A 333 19.69 7.37 -15.18
CA LEU A 333 19.34 6.76 -13.90
C LEU A 333 20.51 7.00 -12.94
N ASP A 334 20.30 7.85 -11.93
CA ASP A 334 21.36 8.26 -10.98
C ASP A 334 20.97 8.02 -9.53
N SER A 335 19.71 7.69 -9.26
CA SER A 335 19.19 7.52 -7.90
C SER A 335 17.96 6.63 -7.88
N ILE A 336 17.83 5.81 -6.85
CA ILE A 336 16.56 5.14 -6.54
C ILE A 336 16.03 5.56 -5.19
N TYR A 337 14.71 5.65 -5.09
CA TYR A 337 13.97 6.07 -3.92
C TYR A 337 12.98 4.98 -3.53
N LEU A 338 12.99 4.57 -2.26
CA LEU A 338 11.94 3.73 -1.68
C LEU A 338 10.83 4.65 -1.15
N CYS A 339 9.67 4.60 -1.79
CA CYS A 339 8.56 5.49 -1.48
C CYS A 339 7.33 4.72 -1.01
N ALA A 340 6.62 5.28 -0.03
CA ALA A 340 5.34 4.75 0.40
C ALA A 340 4.23 5.10 -0.60
N ILE A 341 3.41 4.12 -0.96
CA ILE A 341 2.18 4.36 -1.72
C ILE A 341 1.17 4.97 -0.76
N GLY A 342 0.86 6.24 -0.95
CA GLY A 342 -0.12 6.94 -0.12
C GLY A 342 -0.34 8.36 -0.59
N ARG A 343 -1.04 9.14 0.23
CA ARG A 343 -1.23 10.59 0.03
C ARG A 343 -0.25 11.45 0.82
N HIS A 344 0.45 10.88 1.80
CA HIS A 344 1.51 11.61 2.49
C HIS A 344 2.60 12.01 1.49
N ARG A 345 3.03 13.25 1.59
CA ARG A 345 4.09 13.84 0.76
C ARG A 345 5.17 14.38 1.67
N ASP A 346 6.40 14.39 1.16
CA ASP A 346 7.48 15.11 1.81
C ASP A 346 7.33 16.61 1.54
N ASP A 347 8.17 17.45 2.16
CA ASP A 347 8.05 18.92 2.12
C ASP A 347 8.14 19.49 0.70
N ASP A 348 8.85 18.79 -0.20
CA ASP A 348 8.98 19.15 -1.60
C ASP A 348 7.76 18.74 -2.46
N GLY A 349 6.80 18.04 -1.86
CA GLY A 349 5.58 17.52 -2.49
C GLY A 349 5.77 16.21 -3.24
N PHE A 350 6.94 15.56 -3.16
CA PHE A 350 7.13 14.20 -3.69
C PHE A 350 6.48 13.15 -2.78
N TYR A 351 6.45 11.89 -3.23
CA TYR A 351 5.99 10.78 -2.40
C TYR A 351 6.79 10.69 -1.10
N HIS A 352 6.14 10.22 -0.02
CA HIS A 352 6.83 10.01 1.23
C HIS A 352 7.98 9.01 1.07
N THR A 353 9.20 9.53 1.18
CA THR A 353 10.44 8.81 0.92
C THR A 353 10.97 8.23 2.22
N ILE A 354 11.12 6.91 2.25
CA ILE A 354 11.73 6.20 3.38
C ILE A 354 13.25 6.36 3.35
N GLY A 355 13.81 6.30 2.16
CA GLY A 355 15.24 6.43 1.91
C GLY A 355 15.55 6.38 0.42
N ASN A 356 16.78 6.70 0.10
CA ASN A 356 17.29 6.73 -1.26
C ASN A 356 18.70 6.12 -1.33
N LEU A 357 19.09 5.74 -2.55
CA LEU A 357 20.46 5.38 -2.91
C LEU A 357 20.87 6.18 -4.12
N HIS A 358 22.08 6.73 -4.08
CA HIS A 358 22.69 7.37 -5.23
C HIS A 358 23.46 6.33 -6.03
N LEU A 359 23.07 6.15 -7.27
CA LEU A 359 23.65 5.23 -8.22
C LEU A 359 24.74 5.98 -8.99
N VAL A 360 26.01 5.80 -8.58
CA VAL A 360 27.13 6.43 -9.29
C VAL A 360 27.31 5.72 -10.62
N ASN A 361 26.89 6.36 -11.71
CA ASN A 361 27.19 5.86 -13.05
C ASN A 361 28.69 6.01 -13.29
N PRO A 362 29.44 4.93 -13.62
CA PRO A 362 30.88 5.00 -13.86
C PRO A 362 31.28 5.92 -15.03
N ILE A 363 30.33 6.41 -15.83
CA ILE A 363 30.55 7.35 -16.94
C ILE A 363 30.42 8.82 -16.49
N SER A 364 29.97 9.12 -15.26
CA SER A 364 29.91 10.50 -14.73
C SER A 364 31.28 11.09 -14.34
N LYS A 365 32.35 10.76 -15.08
CA LYS A 365 33.65 11.44 -14.99
C LYS A 365 33.89 12.33 -16.20
#